data_AF-A0A9X0C129-F1
#
_entry.id   AF-A0A9X0C129-F1
#
_cell.length_a   1.000
_cell.length_b   1.000
_cell.length_c   1.000
_cell.angle_alpha   90.00
_cell.angle_beta   90.00
_cell.angle_gamma   90.00
#
_symmetry.space_group_name_H-M   'P 1'
#
loop_
_entity.id
_entity.type
_entity.pdbx_description
1 polymer ?
#
loop_
_entity_poly.entity_id
_entity_poly.type
_entity_poly.pdbx_seq_one_letter_code
_entity_poly.pdbx_strand_id
1 'polypeptide(L)'
;MVCPNSVRLSSICSALMDLPASDSFCESEEYLPSEVEKQASEQLERDLQAIETYKDARGLERQMSVTLAISPSYVQNRDPPAAFRELYQNWKDAILEHFELDRLNFQPYCEDKGGCVSSIVPDPKELHQRRRALGYIKYEKKAGRVTLANS
;
A
#
# COMPACT_ATOMS: atom_id res chain seq x y z
N MET A 1 -31.14 -13.66 3.88
CA MET A 1 -31.06 -12.29 4.43
C MET A 1 -29.87 -11.64 3.75
N VAL A 2 -30.12 -10.70 2.84
CA VAL A 2 -29.14 -10.13 1.92
C VAL A 2 -28.69 -8.79 2.49
N CYS A 3 -27.39 -8.60 2.70
CA CYS A 3 -26.83 -7.30 3.03
C CYS A 3 -26.45 -6.57 1.73
N PRO A 4 -27.03 -5.40 1.43
CA PRO A 4 -26.67 -4.56 0.30
C PRO A 4 -25.58 -3.57 0.71
N ASN A 5 -24.69 -3.24 -0.23
CA ASN A 5 -23.80 -2.05 -0.32
C ASN A 5 -22.36 -2.45 -0.67
N SER A 6 -22.13 -2.76 -1.95
CA SER A 6 -20.81 -2.67 -2.57
C SER A 6 -20.82 -1.45 -3.49
N VAL A 7 -20.08 -0.43 -3.10
CA VAL A 7 -19.86 0.78 -3.91
C VAL A 7 -18.77 0.44 -4.93
N ARG A 8 -19.14 0.34 -6.20
CA ARG A 8 -18.19 0.20 -7.32
C ARG A 8 -17.55 1.55 -7.61
N LEU A 9 -16.26 1.71 -7.33
CA LEU A 9 -15.44 2.78 -7.87
C LEU A 9 -14.91 2.36 -9.24
N SER A 10 -15.78 2.43 -10.26
CA SER A 10 -15.37 2.30 -11.65
C SER A 10 -15.99 3.44 -12.44
N SER A 11 -15.38 4.62 -12.36
CA SER A 11 -15.64 5.71 -13.30
C SER A 11 -14.56 6.77 -13.14
N ILE A 12 -14.18 7.43 -14.25
CA ILE A 12 -13.17 8.51 -14.41
C ILE A 12 -11.77 7.92 -14.68
N CYS A 13 -11.15 7.97 -15.87
CA CYS A 13 -11.32 8.79 -17.06
C CYS A 13 -10.80 8.06 -18.32
N SER A 14 -11.69 7.77 -19.27
CA SER A 14 -11.33 7.71 -20.69
C SER A 14 -11.56 9.10 -21.28
N ALA A 15 -10.50 9.91 -21.38
CA ALA A 15 -10.47 11.13 -22.19
C ALA A 15 -9.03 11.54 -22.44
N LEU A 16 -8.37 10.86 -23.38
CA LEU A 16 -7.18 11.39 -24.04
C LEU A 16 -7.32 11.14 -25.54
N MET A 17 -8.05 12.03 -26.19
CA MET A 17 -7.99 12.24 -27.64
C MET A 17 -7.97 13.75 -27.90
N ASP A 18 -7.14 14.10 -28.88
CA ASP A 18 -7.18 15.28 -29.76
C ASP A 18 -6.67 16.64 -29.25
N LEU A 19 -5.47 17.00 -29.70
CA LEU A 19 -5.09 18.39 -29.98
C LEU A 19 -4.29 18.47 -31.29
N PRO A 20 -4.72 19.25 -32.30
CA PRO A 20 -3.88 19.65 -33.41
C PRO A 20 -3.35 21.09 -33.28
N ALA A 21 -2.14 21.26 -33.84
CA ALA A 21 -1.53 22.45 -34.43
C ALA A 21 -1.47 23.77 -33.64
N SER A 22 -0.26 24.33 -33.49
CA SER A 22 0.17 25.52 -34.25
C SER A 22 1.58 25.95 -33.82
N ASP A 23 2.50 26.02 -34.78
CA ASP A 23 3.72 26.79 -34.67
C ASP A 23 3.37 28.28 -34.61
N SER A 24 3.82 29.00 -33.58
CA SER A 24 4.02 30.44 -33.68
C SER A 24 5.25 30.86 -32.87
N PHE A 25 6.24 31.35 -33.61
CA PHE A 25 7.43 32.03 -33.15
C PHE A 25 7.02 33.32 -32.40
N CYS A 26 7.49 33.52 -31.17
CA CYS A 26 7.36 34.79 -30.44
C CYS A 26 8.68 35.13 -29.75
N GLU A 27 8.99 36.40 -29.82
CA GLU A 27 10.29 37.03 -29.60
C GLU A 27 10.81 36.86 -28.16
N SER A 28 12.13 36.83 -28.03
CA SER A 28 12.83 36.71 -26.74
C SER A 28 12.80 38.04 -25.99
N GLU A 29 11.70 38.31 -25.29
CA GLU A 29 11.72 39.28 -24.19
C GLU A 29 12.36 38.62 -22.95
N GLU A 30 13.29 39.33 -22.33
CA GLU A 30 13.94 38.94 -21.09
C GLU A 30 12.90 38.95 -19.96
N TYR A 31 12.30 37.79 -19.72
CA TYR A 31 11.22 37.61 -18.75
C TYR A 31 11.75 37.84 -17.33
N LEU A 32 11.43 39.01 -16.77
CA LEU A 32 11.61 39.31 -15.37
C LEU A 32 10.33 38.90 -14.63
N PRO A 33 10.39 37.89 -13.72
CA PRO A 33 9.22 37.47 -12.96
C PRO A 33 8.65 38.65 -12.20
N SER A 34 7.34 38.86 -12.33
CA SER A 34 6.61 39.86 -11.55
C SER A 34 6.73 39.56 -10.06
N GLU A 35 6.57 40.58 -9.22
CA GLU A 35 6.60 40.41 -7.75
C GLU A 35 5.58 39.36 -7.28
N VAL A 36 4.46 39.23 -7.99
CA VAL A 36 3.39 38.25 -7.73
C VAL A 36 3.86 36.83 -8.03
N GLU A 37 4.57 36.61 -9.14
CA GLU A 37 5.13 35.29 -9.50
C GLU A 37 6.25 34.88 -8.57
N LYS A 38 7.06 35.85 -8.12
CA LYS A 38 8.10 35.61 -7.12
C LYS A 38 7.49 35.20 -5.79
N GLN A 39 6.44 35.89 -5.35
CA GLN A 39 5.70 35.56 -4.13
C GLN A 39 5.01 34.19 -4.24
N ALA A 40 4.42 33.87 -5.40
CA ALA A 40 3.82 32.55 -5.64
C ALA A 40 4.86 31.42 -5.62
N SER A 41 6.05 31.68 -6.17
CA SER A 41 7.17 30.73 -6.17
C SER A 41 7.71 30.49 -4.76
N GLU A 42 7.88 31.56 -3.98
CA GLU A 42 8.32 31.46 -2.57
C GLU A 42 7.27 30.77 -1.69
N GLN A 43 5.97 30.96 -2.00
CA GLN A 43 4.89 30.23 -1.32
C GLN A 43 4.92 28.75 -1.69
N LEU A 44 5.09 28.42 -2.96
CA LEU A 44 5.22 27.03 -3.43
C LEU A 44 6.45 26.34 -2.82
N GLU A 45 7.58 27.04 -2.71
CA GLU A 45 8.79 26.50 -2.09
C GLU A 45 8.61 26.25 -0.59
N ARG A 46 7.90 27.14 0.12
CA ARG A 46 7.51 26.91 1.52
C ARG A 46 6.58 25.71 1.67
N ASP A 47 5.60 25.57 0.78
CA ASP A 47 4.67 24.44 0.80
C ASP A 47 5.39 23.11 0.49
N LEU A 48 6.36 23.11 -0.44
CA LEU A 48 7.19 21.95 -0.75
C LEU A 48 8.15 21.57 0.39
N GLN A 49 8.74 22.55 1.09
CA GLN A 49 9.56 22.28 2.29
C GLN A 49 8.72 21.72 3.45
N ALA A 50 7.46 22.16 3.58
CA ALA A 50 6.50 21.57 4.53
C ALA A 50 6.09 20.15 4.14
N ILE A 51 6.14 19.79 2.85
CA ILE A 51 5.91 18.42 2.37
C ILE A 51 7.18 17.55 2.54
N GLU A 52 8.38 18.12 2.40
CA GLU A 52 9.65 17.39 2.63
C GLU A 52 9.89 16.99 4.09
N THR A 53 9.21 17.63 5.05
CA THR A 53 9.22 17.22 6.47
C THR A 53 8.50 15.88 6.72
N TYR A 54 7.85 15.29 5.72
CA TYR A 54 7.29 13.94 5.75
C TYR A 54 8.25 12.84 5.26
N LYS A 55 9.53 13.16 5.01
CA LYS A 55 10.56 12.18 4.60
C LYS A 55 11.09 11.26 5.72
N ASP A 56 10.44 11.16 6.88
CA ASP A 56 10.72 10.04 7.80
C ASP A 56 9.75 8.89 7.51
N ALA A 57 10.15 7.99 6.60
CA ALA A 57 9.40 6.79 6.25
C ALA A 57 8.99 5.97 7.50
N ARG A 58 9.77 6.05 8.59
CA ARG A 58 9.46 5.37 9.86
C ARG A 58 8.28 6.01 10.62
N GLY A 59 8.03 7.30 10.41
CA GLY A 59 6.88 8.01 10.97
C GLY A 59 5.59 7.64 10.25
N LEU A 60 5.66 7.50 8.92
CA LEU A 60 4.52 7.10 8.08
C LEU A 60 4.13 5.63 8.33
N GLU A 61 5.10 4.72 8.45
CA GLU A 61 4.86 3.32 8.83
C GLU A 61 4.15 3.19 10.20
N ARG A 62 4.46 4.10 11.14
CA ARG A 62 3.83 4.13 12.47
C ARG A 62 2.38 4.64 12.41
N GLN A 63 2.06 5.52 11.45
CA GLN A 63 0.73 6.12 11.28
C GLN A 63 -0.33 5.17 10.68
N MET A 64 0.07 4.03 10.10
CA MET A 64 -0.87 3.08 9.46
C MET A 64 -0.97 1.72 10.17
N SER A 65 -0.42 1.60 11.38
CA SER A 65 -0.53 0.35 12.16
C SER A 65 -1.71 0.40 13.14
N VAL A 66 -2.72 -0.43 12.93
CA VAL A 66 -3.82 -0.62 13.88
C VAL A 66 -3.54 -1.87 14.71
N THR A 67 -3.46 -1.72 16.03
CA THR A 67 -3.38 -2.87 16.93
C THR A 67 -4.78 -3.37 17.22
N LEU A 68 -5.10 -4.57 16.74
CA LEU A 68 -6.39 -5.21 16.96
C LEU A 68 -6.22 -6.35 17.97
N ALA A 69 -7.13 -6.44 18.94
CA ALA A 69 -7.23 -7.58 19.84
C ALA A 69 -8.34 -8.51 19.33
N ILE A 70 -8.02 -9.79 19.18
CA ILE A 70 -8.99 -10.79 18.74
C ILE A 70 -9.67 -11.37 19.98
N SER A 71 -11.01 -11.42 19.95
CA SER A 71 -11.81 -11.96 21.05
C SER A 71 -11.38 -13.39 21.37
N PRO A 72 -11.36 -13.73 22.68
CA PRO A 72 -11.14 -15.08 23.13
C PRO A 72 -11.83 -16.20 22.35
N SER A 73 -13.06 -15.91 21.97
CA SER A 73 -14.03 -16.83 21.39
C SER A 73 -14.00 -16.87 19.86
N TYR A 74 -13.09 -16.14 19.22
CA TYR A 74 -13.01 -16.03 17.77
C TYR A 74 -12.76 -17.39 17.10
N VAL A 75 -11.88 -18.21 17.67
CA VAL A 75 -11.66 -19.59 17.25
C VAL A 75 -12.18 -20.54 18.32
N GLN A 76 -13.10 -21.42 17.93
CA GLN A 76 -13.62 -22.46 18.82
C GLN A 76 -12.48 -23.32 19.35
N ASN A 77 -12.52 -23.65 20.64
CA ASN A 77 -11.55 -24.51 21.33
C ASN A 77 -10.11 -23.96 21.45
N ARG A 78 -9.86 -22.69 21.06
CA ARG A 78 -8.62 -21.90 21.30
C ARG A 78 -7.26 -22.61 21.09
N ASP A 79 -7.20 -23.61 20.23
CA ASP A 79 -5.94 -24.22 19.82
C ASP A 79 -5.07 -23.15 19.12
N PRO A 80 -3.86 -22.81 19.62
CA PRO A 80 -3.02 -21.78 19.00
C PRO A 80 -2.74 -22.05 17.50
N PRO A 81 -2.42 -23.28 17.08
CA PRO A 81 -2.46 -23.69 15.67
C PRO A 81 -3.77 -23.36 14.93
N ALA A 82 -4.95 -23.59 15.53
CA ALA A 82 -6.24 -23.23 14.92
C ALA A 82 -6.40 -21.72 14.78
N ALA A 83 -6.03 -20.94 15.79
CA ALA A 83 -6.04 -19.48 15.73
C ALA A 83 -5.12 -18.95 14.63
N PHE A 84 -3.92 -19.51 14.49
CA PHE A 84 -2.99 -19.13 13.44
C PHE A 84 -3.52 -19.50 12.05
N ARG A 85 -4.11 -20.69 11.86
CA ARG A 85 -4.71 -21.10 10.58
C ARG A 85 -5.82 -20.14 10.14
N GLU A 86 -6.67 -19.72 11.06
CA GLU A 86 -7.74 -18.77 10.77
C GLU A 86 -7.18 -17.40 10.36
N LEU A 87 -6.20 -16.88 11.11
CA LEU A 87 -5.51 -15.63 10.76
C LEU A 87 -4.84 -15.69 9.39
N TYR A 88 -4.18 -16.80 9.09
CA TYR A 88 -3.56 -17.03 7.79
C TYR A 88 -4.60 -17.08 6.67
N GLN A 89 -5.74 -17.72 6.91
CA GLN A 89 -6.82 -17.82 5.93
C GLN A 89 -7.42 -16.45 5.62
N ASN A 90 -7.74 -15.64 6.64
CA ASN A 90 -8.23 -14.28 6.45
C ASN A 90 -7.25 -13.40 5.67
N TRP A 91 -5.96 -13.48 6.02
CA TRP A 91 -4.92 -12.74 5.32
C TRP A 91 -4.83 -13.16 3.85
N LYS A 92 -4.80 -14.47 3.58
CA LYS A 92 -4.79 -14.99 2.21
C LYS A 92 -5.99 -14.49 1.42
N ASP A 93 -7.19 -14.57 1.98
CA ASP A 93 -8.41 -14.15 1.29
C ASP A 93 -8.40 -12.64 1.01
N ALA A 94 -7.92 -11.82 1.96
CA ALA A 94 -7.73 -10.40 1.75
C ALA A 94 -6.73 -10.08 0.63
N ILE A 95 -5.63 -10.84 0.53
CA ILE A 95 -4.66 -10.69 -0.58
C ILE A 95 -5.30 -11.08 -1.92
N LEU A 96 -5.99 -12.21 -1.98
CA LEU A 96 -6.65 -12.69 -3.20
C LEU A 96 -7.69 -11.69 -3.70
N GLU A 97 -8.50 -11.14 -2.79
CA GLU A 97 -9.53 -10.14 -3.10
C GLU A 97 -8.91 -8.80 -3.53
N HIS A 98 -7.92 -8.30 -2.79
CA HIS A 98 -7.36 -6.97 -3.03
C HIS A 98 -6.58 -6.88 -4.34
N PHE A 99 -5.85 -7.95 -4.71
CA PHE A 99 -4.99 -7.97 -5.90
C PHE A 99 -5.62 -8.73 -7.08
N GLU A 100 -6.89 -9.15 -6.98
CA GLU A 100 -7.59 -9.95 -7.98
C GLU A 100 -6.79 -11.19 -8.44
N LEU A 101 -6.08 -11.81 -7.49
CA LEU A 101 -5.25 -12.98 -7.77
C LEU A 101 -6.10 -14.24 -7.80
N ASP A 102 -5.80 -15.14 -8.73
CA ASP A 102 -6.30 -16.50 -8.65
C ASP A 102 -5.47 -17.36 -7.67
N ARG A 103 -6.02 -18.52 -7.32
CA ARG A 103 -5.38 -19.46 -6.39
C ARG A 103 -4.09 -20.09 -6.94
N LEU A 104 -3.88 -20.08 -8.26
CA LEU A 104 -2.71 -20.68 -8.90
C LEU A 104 -1.51 -19.74 -8.88
N ASN A 105 -1.79 -18.44 -8.98
CA ASN A 105 -0.84 -17.34 -8.92
C ASN A 105 -0.51 -16.93 -7.48
N PHE A 106 -1.34 -17.32 -6.51
CA PHE A 106 -1.01 -17.21 -5.10
C PHE A 106 0.08 -18.22 -4.69
N GLN A 107 1.34 -17.81 -4.81
CA GLN A 107 2.50 -18.65 -4.49
C GLN A 107 3.36 -18.01 -3.39
N PRO A 108 2.91 -18.05 -2.12
CA PRO A 108 3.72 -17.55 -1.03
C PRO A 108 4.92 -18.46 -0.77
N TYR A 109 6.03 -17.87 -0.38
CA TYR A 109 7.19 -18.61 0.14
C TYR A 109 7.36 -18.37 1.63
N CYS A 110 7.96 -19.34 2.32
CA CYS A 110 8.20 -19.28 3.76
C CYS A 110 9.67 -18.99 4.06
N GLU A 111 9.90 -18.05 4.97
CA GLU A 111 11.20 -17.81 5.59
C GLU A 111 11.12 -18.14 7.08
N ASP A 112 11.96 -19.07 7.56
CA ASP A 112 12.22 -19.25 8.99
C ASP A 112 13.57 -18.62 9.33
N LYS A 113 13.53 -17.58 10.16
CA LYS A 113 14.70 -16.90 10.70
C LYS A 113 14.66 -17.04 12.21
N GLY A 114 14.98 -18.23 12.73
CA GLY A 114 15.28 -18.53 14.14
C GLY A 114 14.19 -18.11 15.15
N GLY A 115 14.03 -16.81 15.37
CA GLY A 115 12.99 -16.18 16.20
C GLY A 115 11.72 -15.75 15.46
N CYS A 116 11.66 -15.81 14.12
CA CYS A 116 10.44 -15.50 13.37
C CYS A 116 10.21 -16.45 12.19
N VAL A 117 8.94 -16.70 11.88
CA VAL A 117 8.51 -17.39 10.65
C VAL A 117 7.66 -16.41 9.87
N SER A 118 7.91 -16.28 8.57
CA SER A 118 7.17 -15.38 7.70
C SER A 118 6.71 -16.11 6.45
N SER A 119 5.46 -15.91 6.04
CA SER A 119 4.98 -16.27 4.71
C SER A 119 4.80 -14.99 3.90
N ILE A 120 5.40 -14.93 2.71
CA ILE A 120 5.52 -13.73 1.90
C ILE A 120 4.95 -14.02 0.52
N VAL A 121 4.07 -13.16 0.02
CA VAL A 121 3.52 -13.23 -1.34
C VAL A 121 4.34 -12.29 -2.22
N PRO A 122 5.14 -12.80 -3.18
CA PRO A 122 5.94 -11.96 -4.05
C PRO A 122 5.06 -11.18 -5.03
N ASP A 123 5.50 -9.99 -5.43
CA ASP A 123 4.88 -9.27 -6.54
C ASP A 123 5.36 -9.87 -7.89
N PRO A 124 4.46 -10.45 -8.71
CA PRO A 124 4.82 -11.04 -9.99
C PRO A 124 5.32 -9.99 -11.00
N LYS A 125 4.91 -8.72 -10.87
CA LYS A 125 5.31 -7.63 -11.78
C LYS A 125 6.73 -7.15 -11.49
N GLU A 126 7.24 -7.38 -10.29
CA GLU A 126 8.53 -6.87 -9.82
C GLU A 126 9.43 -7.96 -9.23
N LEU A 127 9.43 -9.16 -9.82
CA LEU A 127 10.26 -10.31 -9.40
C LEU A 127 11.75 -9.99 -9.22
N HIS A 128 12.26 -8.94 -9.89
CA HIS A 128 13.66 -8.54 -9.87
C HIS A 128 13.98 -7.58 -8.71
N GLN A 129 12.96 -6.94 -8.14
CA GLN A 129 13.08 -6.13 -6.94
C GLN A 129 12.66 -6.97 -5.74
N ARG A 130 13.62 -7.66 -5.11
CA ARG A 130 13.45 -8.46 -3.87
C ARG A 130 12.84 -7.70 -2.66
N ARG A 131 12.42 -6.45 -2.85
CA ARG A 131 11.88 -5.57 -1.81
C ARG A 131 10.37 -5.39 -1.88
N ARG A 132 9.70 -5.77 -2.98
CA ARG A 132 8.26 -5.57 -3.13
C ARG A 132 7.51 -6.89 -3.05
N ALA A 133 6.65 -7.00 -2.03
CA ALA A 133 5.75 -8.11 -1.80
C ALA A 133 4.31 -7.58 -1.83
N LEU A 134 3.37 -8.38 -2.32
CA LEU A 134 1.94 -8.05 -2.27
C LEU A 134 1.44 -8.08 -0.82
N GLY A 135 2.05 -8.92 0.02
CA GLY A 135 1.82 -8.91 1.45
C GLY A 135 2.62 -9.96 2.18
N TYR A 136 2.53 -9.94 3.51
CA TYR A 136 3.15 -10.93 4.37
C TYR A 136 2.35 -11.18 5.65
N ILE A 137 2.52 -12.38 6.19
CA ILE A 137 2.15 -12.74 7.55
C ILE A 137 3.40 -13.23 8.28
N LYS A 138 3.70 -12.61 9.42
CA LYS A 138 4.90 -12.89 10.22
C LYS A 138 4.50 -13.26 11.64
N TYR A 139 5.05 -14.37 12.14
CA TYR A 139 4.94 -14.80 13.53
C TYR A 139 6.28 -14.62 14.26
N GLU A 140 6.26 -13.86 15.35
CA GLU A 140 7.41 -13.66 16.23
C GLU A 140 7.32 -14.59 17.45
N LYS A 141 8.15 -15.63 17.48
CA LYS A 141 8.08 -16.74 18.45
C LYS A 141 8.22 -16.25 19.90
N LYS A 142 9.12 -15.28 20.15
CA LYS A 142 9.38 -14.76 21.50
C LYS A 142 8.23 -13.94 22.08
N ALA A 143 7.52 -13.19 21.23
CA ALA A 143 6.46 -12.28 21.65
C ALA A 143 5.07 -12.89 21.52
N GLY A 144 4.93 -14.05 20.85
CA GLY A 144 3.63 -14.61 20.50
C GLY A 144 2.82 -13.67 19.59
N ARG A 145 3.51 -12.84 18.79
CA ARG A 145 2.90 -11.77 18.01
C ARG A 145 2.77 -12.19 16.55
N VAL A 146 1.62 -11.88 15.96
CA VAL A 146 1.40 -11.98 14.52
C VAL A 146 1.32 -10.55 13.95
N THR A 147 2.06 -10.30 12.88
CA THR A 147 1.98 -9.08 12.08
C THR A 147 1.52 -9.47 10.68
N LEU A 148 0.52 -8.77 10.16
CA LEU A 148 -0.06 -8.99 8.83
C LEU A 148 0.02 -7.67 8.08
N ALA A 149 0.40 -7.72 6.81
CA ALA A 149 0.42 -6.55 5.95
C ALA A 149 0.05 -6.91 4.52
N ASN A 150 -0.64 -5.97 3.88
CA ASN A 150 -0.97 -5.97 2.46
C ASN A 150 -0.46 -4.62 1.91
N SER A 151 0.14 -4.63 0.72
CA SER A 151 0.76 -3.45 0.09
C SER A 151 -0.21 -2.63 -0.74
#